data_AF-A0ABD0KTP9-F1
#
_entry.id   AF-A0ABD0KTP9-F1
#
_cell.length_a   1.000
_cell.length_b   1.000
_cell.length_c   1.000
_cell.angle_alpha   90.00
_cell.angle_beta   90.00
_cell.angle_gamma   90.00
#
_symmetry.space_group_name_H-M   'P 1'
#
loop_
_entity.id
_entity.type
_entity.pdbx_description
1 polymer ?
#
loop_
_entity_poly.entity_id
_entity_poly.type
_entity_poly.pdbx_seq_one_letter_code
_entity_poly.pdbx_strand_id
1 'polypeptide(L)'
;MLGKDKPKTYDVFVIGEQIRCQMNQANMIKDRRYHLRKYRKCFVGRDAVDWLLRMHHAQSRSEAVMAMRCLQEHGMIRHVVDDHVFKDHNLFYRFTRDDETYRLNTELLVFYQGLEVFDRLKEAGIRRDFYHRGHLYQGAFYGCELVDCLQNEEEGYERSHAVKQCRELLEYDIIKHVTDDYHFNDDRLMYQFRVDYDRPCLLSDVLQPFTRTGSVRSSVTAPVATGRVLVELAEEAASESGSVGSSSFLTQSSMPMVYGFVGCDTVLRAHPPPSALLFCHLLPVCKLEGTAFLHQDEVGYGFVLRGAAPCYVHTIDPLGPAAAAGLKVGQYVISIGGQSVVKQDHRYVGRLVMQHSGDLSLIVMTTPPIRDC
;
A
#
# COMPACT_ATOMS: atom_id res chain seq x y z
N MET A 1 23.57 -24.95 -0.33
CA MET A 1 23.36 -24.44 -1.71
C MET A 1 22.58 -23.14 -1.59
N LEU A 2 23.00 -22.06 -2.25
CA LEU A 2 22.30 -20.77 -2.13
C LEU A 2 20.91 -20.88 -2.74
N GLY A 3 19.89 -20.50 -1.95
CA GLY A 3 18.53 -20.34 -2.45
C GLY A 3 18.50 -19.23 -3.52
N LYS A 4 17.73 -19.45 -4.57
CA LYS A 4 17.42 -18.38 -5.54
C LYS A 4 16.38 -17.48 -4.88
N ASP A 5 16.84 -16.46 -4.16
CA ASP A 5 15.96 -15.50 -3.50
C ASP A 5 15.03 -14.85 -4.53
N LYS A 6 13.72 -15.13 -4.38
CA LYS A 6 12.66 -14.30 -4.95
C LYS A 6 12.81 -12.90 -4.36
N PRO A 7 12.38 -11.82 -5.06
CA PRO A 7 12.22 -10.53 -4.40
C PRO A 7 11.35 -10.74 -3.15
N LYS A 8 11.78 -10.26 -1.99
CA LYS A 8 10.99 -10.46 -0.77
C LYS A 8 9.69 -9.72 -0.97
N THR A 9 8.55 -10.36 -0.69
CA THR A 9 7.22 -9.78 -0.87
C THR A 9 7.12 -8.37 -0.27
N TYR A 10 7.75 -8.17 0.90
CA TYR A 10 7.83 -6.89 1.59
C TYR A 10 8.62 -5.80 0.86
N ASP A 11 9.64 -6.11 0.03
CA ASP A 11 10.31 -5.09 -0.80
C ASP A 11 9.30 -4.46 -1.78
N VAL A 12 8.43 -5.28 -2.39
CA VAL A 12 7.38 -4.81 -3.32
C VAL A 12 6.36 -3.94 -2.59
N PHE A 13 6.02 -4.28 -1.34
CA PHE A 13 5.10 -3.49 -0.52
C PHE A 13 5.71 -2.16 -0.08
N VAL A 14 6.99 -2.11 0.34
CA VAL A 14 7.70 -0.86 0.66
C VAL A 14 7.74 0.06 -0.56
N ILE A 15 8.11 -0.46 -1.73
CA ILE A 15 8.12 0.31 -2.99
C ILE A 15 6.72 0.84 -3.32
N GLY A 16 5.71 -0.03 -3.28
CA GLY A 16 4.33 0.34 -3.59
C GLY A 16 3.77 1.41 -2.65
N GLU A 17 4.13 1.37 -1.37
CA GLU A 17 3.71 2.35 -0.38
C GLU A 17 4.44 3.70 -0.54
N GLN A 18 5.73 3.69 -0.85
CA GLN A 18 6.47 4.93 -1.17
C GLN A 18 5.89 5.62 -2.42
N ILE A 19 5.59 4.85 -3.48
CA ILE A 19 4.94 5.37 -4.68
C ILE A 19 3.54 5.93 -4.35
N ARG A 20 2.75 5.26 -3.49
CA ARG A 20 1.45 5.77 -3.02
C ARG A 20 1.59 7.14 -2.35
N CYS A 21 2.51 7.26 -1.41
CA CYS A 21 2.78 8.51 -0.68
C CYS A 21 3.21 9.64 -1.62
N GLN A 22 4.14 9.37 -2.55
CA GLN A 22 4.62 10.34 -3.54
C GLN A 22 3.54 10.76 -4.55
N MET A 23 2.72 9.81 -5.05
CA MET A 23 1.57 10.12 -5.92
C MET A 23 0.48 10.91 -5.19
N ASN A 24 0.30 10.71 -3.88
CA ASN A 24 -0.60 11.51 -3.05
C ASN A 24 -0.09 12.95 -2.89
N GLN A 25 1.20 13.11 -2.55
CA GLN A 25 1.86 14.42 -2.46
C GLN A 25 1.81 15.18 -3.80
N ALA A 26 1.94 14.46 -4.93
CA ALA A 26 1.79 15.01 -6.27
C ALA A 26 0.32 15.24 -6.72
N ASN A 27 -0.67 15.10 -5.83
CA ASN A 27 -2.10 15.31 -6.09
C ASN A 27 -2.66 14.50 -7.28
N MET A 28 -2.12 13.28 -7.47
CA MET A 28 -2.59 12.33 -8.47
C MET A 28 -3.78 11.49 -7.97
N ILE A 29 -3.73 11.13 -6.69
CA ILE A 29 -4.75 10.36 -5.98
C ILE A 29 -5.87 11.32 -5.55
N LYS A 30 -7.03 11.21 -6.19
CA LYS A 30 -8.18 12.11 -5.95
C LYS A 30 -9.49 11.53 -6.47
N ASP A 31 -10.57 12.14 -6.01
CA ASP A 31 -11.93 11.81 -6.44
C ASP A 31 -12.15 12.19 -7.91
N ARG A 32 -12.73 11.30 -8.71
CA ARG A 32 -13.11 11.53 -10.12
C ARG A 32 -14.57 11.14 -10.36
N ARG A 33 -15.19 11.70 -11.39
CA ARG A 33 -16.54 11.34 -11.84
C ARG A 33 -16.50 10.80 -13.26
N TYR A 34 -17.24 9.73 -13.53
CA TYR A 34 -17.39 9.13 -14.87
C TYR A 34 -18.72 8.37 -14.96
N HIS A 35 -19.46 8.56 -16.05
CA HIS A 35 -20.85 8.08 -16.24
C HIS A 35 -21.71 8.22 -14.97
N LEU A 36 -21.83 9.46 -14.46
CA LEU A 36 -22.58 9.85 -13.26
C LEU A 36 -22.12 9.21 -11.93
N ARG A 37 -21.18 8.25 -11.94
CA ARG A 37 -20.61 7.62 -10.74
C ARG A 37 -19.40 8.39 -10.21
N LYS A 38 -19.25 8.45 -8.88
CA LYS A 38 -18.09 9.05 -8.20
C LYS A 38 -17.11 7.96 -7.75
N TYR A 39 -15.89 8.00 -8.27
CA TYR A 39 -14.79 7.13 -7.86
C TYR A 39 -13.88 7.91 -6.90
N ARG A 40 -13.97 7.62 -5.60
CA ARG A 40 -13.14 8.29 -4.58
C ARG A 40 -11.65 7.94 -4.73
N LYS A 41 -10.73 8.75 -4.20
CA LYS A 41 -9.28 8.44 -3.98
C LYS A 41 -8.62 7.57 -5.07
N CYS A 42 -8.81 7.89 -6.35
CA CYS A 42 -8.31 7.07 -7.48
C CYS A 42 -7.19 7.78 -8.24
N PHE A 43 -6.55 7.12 -9.19
CA PHE A 43 -5.60 7.69 -10.15
C PHE A 43 -5.85 7.13 -11.57
N VAL A 44 -5.32 7.79 -12.60
CA VAL A 44 -5.46 7.36 -14.00
C VAL A 44 -4.21 6.60 -14.44
N GLY A 45 -4.36 5.49 -15.16
CA GLY A 45 -3.24 4.66 -15.60
C GLY A 45 -2.22 5.41 -16.47
N ARG A 46 -2.69 6.18 -17.47
CA ARG A 46 -1.84 7.01 -18.33
C ARG A 46 -1.09 8.08 -17.55
N ASP A 47 -1.80 8.90 -16.76
CA ASP A 47 -1.21 9.95 -15.93
C ASP A 47 -0.12 9.37 -14.99
N ALA A 48 -0.35 8.17 -14.44
CA ALA A 48 0.61 7.47 -13.60
C ALA A 48 1.88 7.08 -14.38
N VAL A 49 1.77 6.50 -15.58
CA VAL A 49 2.94 6.19 -16.41
C VAL A 49 3.71 7.46 -16.78
N ASP A 50 3.02 8.55 -17.14
CA ASP A 50 3.66 9.84 -17.45
C ASP A 50 4.40 10.42 -16.24
N TRP A 51 3.86 10.24 -15.03
CA TRP A 51 4.49 10.69 -13.79
C TRP A 51 5.67 9.81 -13.36
N LEU A 52 5.55 8.48 -13.47
CA LEU A 52 6.63 7.55 -13.14
C LEU A 52 7.89 7.80 -13.98
N LEU A 53 7.73 8.14 -15.26
CA LEU A 53 8.84 8.55 -16.12
C LEU A 53 9.44 9.89 -15.68
N ARG A 54 8.61 10.90 -15.40
CA ARG A 54 9.05 12.24 -15.01
C ARG A 54 9.80 12.27 -13.67
N MET A 55 9.42 11.37 -12.77
CA MET A 55 10.06 11.20 -11.45
C MET A 55 11.19 10.16 -11.47
N HIS A 56 11.57 9.63 -12.63
CA HIS A 56 12.63 8.63 -12.82
C HIS A 56 12.43 7.31 -12.03
N HIS A 57 11.17 6.94 -11.74
CA HIS A 57 10.84 5.63 -11.15
C HIS A 57 10.87 4.48 -12.18
N ALA A 58 10.87 4.81 -13.47
CA ALA A 58 11.07 3.88 -14.58
C ALA A 58 11.75 4.62 -15.74
N GLN A 59 12.47 3.89 -16.61
CA GLN A 59 13.17 4.42 -17.78
C GLN A 59 12.30 4.36 -19.04
N SER A 60 11.27 3.51 -19.07
CA SER A 60 10.38 3.34 -20.23
C SER A 60 8.91 3.10 -19.85
N ARG A 61 7.98 3.37 -20.77
CA ARG A 61 6.53 3.15 -20.55
C ARG A 61 6.21 1.67 -20.32
N SER A 62 6.89 0.77 -21.02
CA SER A 62 6.77 -0.68 -20.86
C SER A 62 7.20 -1.12 -19.46
N GLU A 63 8.35 -0.64 -18.98
CA GLU A 63 8.84 -0.89 -17.62
C GLU A 63 7.88 -0.37 -16.54
N ALA A 64 7.41 0.88 -16.67
CA ALA A 64 6.42 1.45 -15.77
C ALA A 64 5.13 0.61 -15.71
N VAL A 65 4.64 0.14 -16.87
CA VAL A 65 3.48 -0.76 -16.94
C VAL A 65 3.76 -2.13 -16.32
N MET A 66 4.94 -2.71 -16.53
CA MET A 66 5.32 -4.00 -15.91
C MET A 66 5.41 -3.89 -14.38
N ALA A 67 6.04 -2.86 -13.86
CA ALA A 67 6.20 -2.69 -12.42
C ALA A 67 4.86 -2.36 -11.73
N MET A 68 4.01 -1.53 -12.35
CA MET A 68 2.63 -1.31 -11.86
C MET A 68 1.76 -2.57 -11.94
N ARG A 69 1.97 -3.47 -12.91
CA ARG A 69 1.32 -4.80 -12.92
C ARG A 69 1.80 -5.66 -11.76
N CYS A 70 3.09 -5.66 -11.46
CA CYS A 70 3.61 -6.38 -10.30
C CYS A 70 2.99 -5.86 -8.99
N LEU A 71 2.84 -4.53 -8.82
CA LEU A 71 2.08 -3.97 -7.69
C LEU A 71 0.61 -4.44 -7.66
N GLN A 72 -0.04 -4.59 -8.82
CA GLN A 72 -1.42 -5.10 -8.90
C GLN A 72 -1.50 -6.59 -8.54
N GLU A 73 -0.57 -7.41 -9.02
CA GLU A 73 -0.48 -8.85 -8.75
C GLU A 73 -0.26 -9.11 -7.25
N HIS A 74 0.51 -8.25 -6.59
CA HIS A 74 0.73 -8.25 -5.14
C HIS A 74 -0.41 -7.59 -4.33
N GLY A 75 -1.45 -7.09 -5.00
CA GLY A 75 -2.63 -6.50 -4.34
C GLY A 75 -2.43 -5.09 -3.76
N MET A 76 -1.33 -4.40 -4.07
CA MET A 76 -1.10 -3.00 -3.67
C MET A 76 -2.02 -2.02 -4.40
N ILE A 77 -2.35 -2.32 -5.67
CA ILE A 77 -3.27 -1.52 -6.50
C ILE A 77 -4.34 -2.40 -7.14
N ARG A 78 -5.47 -1.78 -7.50
CA ARG A 78 -6.62 -2.42 -8.15
C ARG A 78 -7.23 -1.50 -9.21
N HIS A 79 -7.80 -2.09 -10.27
CA HIS A 79 -8.72 -1.36 -11.14
C HIS A 79 -10.04 -1.13 -10.38
N VAL A 80 -10.63 0.07 -10.46
CA VAL A 80 -11.77 0.44 -9.59
C VAL A 80 -13.01 -0.46 -9.73
N VAL A 81 -13.16 -1.13 -10.87
CA VAL A 81 -14.23 -2.13 -11.13
C VAL A 81 -13.70 -3.54 -11.40
N ASP A 82 -12.44 -3.84 -11.07
CA ASP A 82 -11.83 -5.18 -11.17
C ASP A 82 -11.68 -5.80 -12.58
N ASP A 83 -12.24 -5.16 -13.62
CA ASP A 83 -12.23 -5.70 -14.99
C ASP A 83 -10.87 -5.77 -15.71
N HIS A 84 -9.80 -5.13 -15.19
CA HIS A 84 -8.58 -4.89 -15.95
C HIS A 84 -7.28 -5.06 -15.13
N VAL A 85 -6.30 -5.72 -15.76
CA VAL A 85 -4.87 -5.56 -15.43
C VAL A 85 -4.38 -4.16 -15.79
N PHE A 86 -3.28 -3.71 -15.19
CA PHE A 86 -2.75 -2.37 -15.37
C PHE A 86 -2.33 -2.11 -16.83
N LYS A 87 -2.77 -0.95 -17.33
CA LYS A 87 -2.60 -0.49 -18.71
C LYS A 87 -2.35 1.02 -18.70
N ASP A 88 -1.45 1.43 -19.58
CA ASP A 88 -1.22 2.82 -19.98
C ASP A 88 -2.42 3.36 -20.80
N HIS A 89 -3.51 3.65 -20.09
CA HIS A 89 -4.75 4.10 -20.68
C HIS A 89 -5.53 4.97 -19.69
N ASN A 90 -6.58 5.63 -20.18
CA ASN A 90 -7.50 6.45 -19.38
C ASN A 90 -8.48 5.56 -18.56
N LEU A 91 -7.92 4.65 -17.77
CA LEU A 91 -8.61 3.76 -16.84
C LEU A 91 -8.29 4.18 -15.40
N PHE A 92 -9.23 3.96 -14.48
CA PHE A 92 -9.07 4.35 -13.09
C PHE A 92 -8.57 3.18 -12.24
N TYR A 93 -7.52 3.45 -11.48
CA TYR A 93 -6.94 2.54 -10.51
C TYR A 93 -6.95 3.18 -9.11
N ARG A 94 -6.71 2.37 -8.09
CA ARG A 94 -6.71 2.78 -6.70
C ARG A 94 -5.69 1.95 -5.93
N PHE A 95 -4.99 2.56 -4.98
CA PHE A 95 -4.25 1.80 -3.97
C PHE A 95 -5.21 1.13 -3.00
N THR A 96 -4.95 -0.11 -2.63
CA THR A 96 -5.85 -0.89 -1.77
C THR A 96 -5.89 -0.37 -0.33
N ARG A 97 -4.80 0.23 0.17
CA ARG A 97 -4.76 0.99 1.44
C ARG A 97 -5.79 2.13 1.48
N ASP A 98 -6.12 2.71 0.33
CA ASP A 98 -7.06 3.83 0.18
C ASP A 98 -8.48 3.36 -0.25
N ASP A 99 -8.77 2.06 -0.19
CA ASP A 99 -10.08 1.46 -0.50
C ASP A 99 -10.78 0.94 0.77
N GLU A 100 -11.62 1.79 1.37
CA GLU A 100 -12.48 1.45 2.51
C GLU A 100 -13.41 0.24 2.24
N THR A 101 -13.56 -0.20 0.99
CA THR A 101 -14.42 -1.33 0.59
C THR A 101 -13.66 -2.59 0.18
N TYR A 102 -12.33 -2.56 0.14
CA TYR A 102 -11.50 -3.69 -0.29
C TYR A 102 -10.86 -4.41 0.90
N ARG A 103 -11.08 -5.72 1.00
CA ARG A 103 -10.40 -6.54 1.99
C ARG A 103 -8.96 -6.80 1.53
N LEU A 104 -7.98 -6.30 2.27
CA LEU A 104 -6.56 -6.61 2.08
C LEU A 104 -6.31 -8.12 2.25
N ASN A 105 -5.29 -8.63 1.56
CA ASN A 105 -4.75 -9.96 1.87
C ASN A 105 -3.98 -9.90 3.21
N THR A 106 -3.72 -11.07 3.82
CA THR A 106 -3.10 -11.12 5.15
C THR A 106 -1.69 -10.53 5.15
N GLU A 107 -0.88 -10.79 4.10
CA GLU A 107 0.49 -10.26 4.01
C GLU A 107 0.52 -8.72 4.01
N LEU A 108 -0.41 -8.07 3.29
CA LEU A 108 -0.56 -6.61 3.26
C LEU A 108 -1.09 -6.06 4.59
N LEU A 109 -2.03 -6.76 5.22
CA LEU A 109 -2.55 -6.35 6.54
C LEU A 109 -1.43 -6.32 7.57
N VAL A 110 -0.65 -7.42 7.65
CA VAL A 110 0.46 -7.56 8.59
C VAL A 110 1.63 -6.64 8.23
N PHE A 111 1.88 -6.41 6.93
CA PHE A 111 2.82 -5.37 6.47
C PHE A 111 2.46 -3.97 6.97
N TYR A 112 1.18 -3.57 6.86
CA TYR A 112 0.74 -2.25 7.30
C TYR A 112 0.72 -2.10 8.82
N GLN A 113 0.35 -3.16 9.57
CA GLN A 113 0.58 -3.20 11.02
C GLN A 113 2.07 -3.01 11.36
N GLY A 114 2.96 -3.70 10.63
CA GLY A 114 4.41 -3.60 10.83
C GLY A 114 4.96 -2.20 10.56
N LEU A 115 4.45 -1.51 9.53
CA LEU A 115 4.78 -0.12 9.21
C LEU A 115 4.31 0.84 10.31
N GLU A 116 3.05 0.71 10.76
CA GLU A 116 2.51 1.55 11.84
C GLU A 116 3.29 1.36 13.15
N VAL A 117 3.69 0.13 13.45
CA VAL A 117 4.54 -0.20 14.60
C VAL A 117 5.94 0.42 14.42
N PHE A 118 6.55 0.28 13.24
CA PHE A 118 7.85 0.88 12.91
C PHE A 118 7.87 2.40 13.09
N ASP A 119 6.85 3.10 12.59
CA ASP A 119 6.71 4.55 12.71
C ASP A 119 6.59 4.97 14.18
N ARG A 120 5.78 4.28 15.00
CA ARG A 120 5.71 4.55 16.46
C ARG A 120 7.04 4.34 17.18
N LEU A 121 7.76 3.25 16.90
CA LEU A 121 9.10 3.00 17.47
C LEU A 121 10.11 4.10 17.10
N LYS A 122 9.97 4.65 15.88
CA LYS A 122 10.83 5.71 15.35
C LYS A 122 10.52 7.06 15.98
N GLU A 123 9.24 7.40 16.15
CA GLU A 123 8.77 8.59 16.87
C GLU A 123 9.14 8.54 18.36
N ALA A 124 9.02 7.39 19.01
CA ALA A 124 9.41 7.18 20.41
C ALA A 124 10.94 7.11 20.64
N GLY A 125 11.75 6.98 19.58
CA GLY A 125 13.21 6.96 19.67
C GLY A 125 13.81 5.74 20.40
N ILE A 126 13.04 4.66 20.59
CA ILE A 126 13.49 3.48 21.37
C ILE A 126 14.40 2.52 20.58
N ARG A 127 14.46 2.64 19.25
CA ARG A 127 15.36 1.85 18.39
C ARG A 127 16.81 2.32 18.52
N ARG A 128 17.73 1.40 18.77
CA ARG A 128 19.15 1.68 19.01
C ARG A 128 20.06 0.51 18.66
N ASP A 129 21.36 0.78 18.61
CA ASP A 129 22.38 -0.20 18.28
C ASP A 129 22.80 -0.98 19.54
N PHE A 130 22.75 -2.32 19.47
CA PHE A 130 23.11 -3.21 20.56
C PHE A 130 24.33 -4.08 20.22
N TYR A 131 25.23 -4.26 21.18
CA TYR A 131 26.34 -5.22 21.08
C TYR A 131 26.05 -6.45 21.94
N HIS A 132 25.97 -7.63 21.33
CA HIS A 132 25.79 -8.89 22.05
C HIS A 132 26.66 -10.00 21.45
N ARG A 133 27.45 -10.68 22.30
CA ARG A 133 28.40 -11.74 21.91
C ARG A 133 29.33 -11.38 20.74
N GLY A 134 29.78 -10.12 20.67
CA GLY A 134 30.67 -9.62 19.61
C GLY A 134 29.97 -9.21 18.31
N HIS A 135 28.65 -9.34 18.22
CA HIS A 135 27.86 -8.89 17.06
C HIS A 135 27.15 -7.57 17.37
N LEU A 136 27.06 -6.69 16.36
CA LEU A 136 26.32 -5.44 16.37
C LEU A 136 24.94 -5.64 15.73
N TYR A 137 23.89 -5.29 16.46
CA TYR A 137 22.49 -5.35 16.02
C TYR A 137 21.95 -3.93 15.91
N GLN A 138 21.92 -3.40 14.69
CA GLN A 138 21.58 -2.00 14.44
C GLN A 138 20.09 -1.73 14.50
N GLY A 139 19.69 -0.62 15.11
CA GLY A 139 18.29 -0.18 15.21
C GLY A 139 17.33 -1.23 15.78
N ALA A 140 17.82 -2.09 16.67
CA ALA A 140 17.06 -3.08 17.42
C ALA A 140 16.38 -2.44 18.65
N PHE A 141 15.53 -3.19 19.34
CA PHE A 141 14.69 -2.71 20.46
C PHE A 141 14.36 -3.86 21.42
N TYR A 142 13.96 -3.55 22.66
CA TYR A 142 13.48 -4.58 23.59
C TYR A 142 11.98 -4.86 23.40
N GLY A 143 11.55 -6.11 23.66
CA GLY A 143 10.16 -6.52 23.55
C GLY A 143 9.22 -5.73 24.46
N CYS A 144 9.61 -5.54 25.72
CA CYS A 144 8.85 -4.72 26.66
C CYS A 144 8.70 -3.25 26.22
N GLU A 145 9.78 -2.61 25.75
CA GLU A 145 9.74 -1.22 25.26
C GLU A 145 8.79 -1.08 24.05
N LEU A 146 8.72 -2.09 23.18
CA LEU A 146 7.73 -2.14 22.11
C LEU A 146 6.30 -2.27 22.67
N VAL A 147 6.05 -3.19 23.62
CA VAL A 147 4.72 -3.33 24.23
C VAL A 147 4.28 -2.02 24.91
N ASP A 148 5.19 -1.32 25.58
CA ASP A 148 4.95 0.00 26.18
C ASP A 148 4.56 1.03 25.11
N CYS A 149 5.28 1.11 23.98
CA CYS A 149 4.95 2.00 22.86
C CYS A 149 3.64 1.66 22.10
N LEU A 150 3.10 0.44 22.26
CA LEU A 150 1.81 0.04 21.69
C LEU A 150 0.65 0.24 22.66
N GLN A 151 0.92 0.48 23.94
CA GLN A 151 -0.08 0.64 24.98
C GLN A 151 -0.61 2.08 25.02
N ASN A 152 -1.73 2.34 24.33
CA ASN A 152 -2.45 3.60 24.43
C ASN A 152 -3.19 3.70 25.79
N GLU A 153 -2.92 4.76 26.57
CA GLU A 153 -3.58 4.99 27.86
C GLU A 153 -5.10 5.24 27.74
N GLU A 154 -5.56 5.81 26.62
CA GLU A 154 -6.97 6.22 26.42
C GLU A 154 -7.92 5.07 26.02
N GLU A 155 -7.42 3.92 25.56
CA GLU A 155 -8.24 2.85 24.97
C GLU A 155 -8.27 1.54 25.77
N GLY A 156 -7.68 1.51 26.98
CA GLY A 156 -7.70 0.31 27.84
C GLY A 156 -6.97 -0.89 27.23
N TYR A 157 -5.94 -0.64 26.40
CA TYR A 157 -5.20 -1.66 25.66
C TYR A 157 -4.52 -2.67 26.60
N GLU A 158 -4.99 -3.92 26.60
CA GLU A 158 -4.37 -4.98 27.38
C GLU A 158 -3.02 -5.37 26.74
N ARG A 159 -1.94 -5.45 27.54
CA ARG A 159 -0.59 -5.83 27.06
C ARG A 159 -0.58 -7.14 26.27
N SER A 160 -1.47 -8.08 26.60
CA SER A 160 -1.61 -9.35 25.87
C SER A 160 -2.04 -9.18 24.40
N HIS A 161 -2.72 -8.07 24.06
CA HIS A 161 -3.07 -7.74 22.67
C HIS A 161 -1.83 -7.26 21.89
N ALA A 162 -1.03 -6.36 22.46
CA ALA A 162 0.24 -5.94 21.87
C ALA A 162 1.21 -7.12 21.68
N VAL A 163 1.29 -8.04 22.65
CA VAL A 163 2.07 -9.29 22.52
C VAL A 163 1.58 -10.16 21.36
N LYS A 164 0.25 -10.32 21.17
CA LYS A 164 -0.30 -11.06 20.03
C LYS A 164 0.06 -10.41 18.69
N GLN A 165 -0.10 -9.09 18.57
CA GLN A 165 0.28 -8.33 17.39
C GLN A 165 1.77 -8.51 17.06
N CYS A 166 2.65 -8.40 18.05
CA CYS A 166 4.09 -8.59 17.84
C CYS A 166 4.49 -10.04 17.55
N ARG A 167 3.71 -11.04 17.99
CA ARG A 167 3.88 -12.44 17.55
C ARG A 167 3.51 -12.62 16.09
N GLU A 168 2.40 -12.03 15.63
CA GLU A 168 2.01 -12.02 14.22
C GLU A 168 3.09 -11.36 13.34
N LEU A 169 3.66 -10.22 13.77
CA LEU A 169 4.80 -9.60 13.07
C LEU A 169 6.07 -10.49 13.00
N LEU A 170 6.27 -11.38 13.97
CA LEU A 170 7.40 -12.32 14.00
C LEU A 170 7.12 -13.55 13.12
N GLU A 171 5.90 -14.09 13.16
CA GLU A 171 5.45 -15.20 12.31
C GLU A 171 5.49 -14.84 10.81
N TYR A 172 5.20 -13.58 10.47
CA TYR A 172 5.29 -13.04 9.11
C TYR A 172 6.67 -12.43 8.78
N ASP A 173 7.71 -12.73 9.57
CA ASP A 173 9.09 -12.34 9.25
C ASP A 173 9.32 -10.81 9.10
N ILE A 174 8.43 -9.97 9.64
CA ILE A 174 8.59 -8.51 9.65
C ILE A 174 9.57 -8.08 10.73
N ILE A 175 9.47 -8.72 11.90
CA ILE A 175 10.46 -8.63 12.98
C ILE A 175 11.07 -10.02 13.23
N LYS A 176 12.26 -10.05 13.82
CA LYS A 176 12.89 -11.27 14.31
C LYS A 176 13.41 -11.08 15.72
N HIS A 177 13.53 -12.16 16.50
CA HIS A 177 14.36 -12.15 17.70
C HIS A 177 15.84 -12.08 17.28
N VAL A 178 16.67 -11.34 18.02
CA VAL A 178 18.07 -11.08 17.66
C VAL A 178 18.92 -12.36 17.52
N THR A 179 18.60 -13.41 18.28
CA THR A 179 19.28 -14.72 18.19
C THR A 179 18.47 -15.79 17.45
N ASP A 180 17.30 -15.45 16.91
CA ASP A 180 16.35 -16.39 16.26
C ASP A 180 15.84 -17.57 17.14
N ASP A 181 16.19 -17.63 18.44
CA ASP A 181 15.81 -18.73 19.35
C ASP A 181 14.43 -18.59 20.03
N TYR A 182 13.74 -17.44 19.92
CA TYR A 182 12.57 -17.11 20.75
C TYR A 182 11.38 -16.53 19.95
N HIS A 183 10.17 -16.87 20.40
CA HIS A 183 8.94 -16.15 20.04
C HIS A 183 8.90 -14.78 20.75
N PHE A 184 8.03 -13.88 20.28
CA PHE A 184 7.87 -12.57 20.89
C PHE A 184 7.28 -12.67 22.32
N ASN A 185 7.95 -12.00 23.26
CA ASN A 185 7.56 -11.87 24.66
C ASN A 185 7.77 -10.42 25.15
N ASP A 186 6.90 -10.01 26.06
CA ASP A 186 6.93 -8.75 26.81
C ASP A 186 8.03 -8.81 27.91
N ASP A 187 9.28 -8.79 27.45
CA ASP A 187 10.47 -8.90 28.30
C ASP A 187 11.65 -8.19 27.61
N ARG A 188 12.79 -8.12 28.29
CA ARG A 188 14.05 -7.52 27.84
C ARG A 188 14.82 -8.39 26.82
N LEU A 189 14.08 -9.13 26.00
CA LEU A 189 14.58 -9.81 24.80
C LEU A 189 14.71 -8.79 23.66
N MET A 190 15.74 -8.95 22.82
CA MET A 190 16.03 -8.00 21.74
C MET A 190 15.41 -8.46 20.43
N TYR A 191 14.78 -7.55 19.71
CA TYR A 191 14.18 -7.79 18.39
C TYR A 191 14.66 -6.75 17.38
N GLN A 192 14.57 -7.10 16.09
CA GLN A 192 14.99 -6.24 14.99
C GLN A 192 13.99 -6.41 13.83
N PHE A 193 13.67 -5.33 13.12
CA PHE A 193 12.94 -5.43 11.85
C PHE A 193 13.80 -6.14 10.78
N ARG A 194 13.18 -7.05 10.02
CA ARG A 194 13.77 -7.61 8.78
C ARG A 194 13.41 -6.76 7.56
N VAL A 195 12.32 -5.99 7.64
CA VAL A 195 11.86 -5.05 6.60
C VAL A 195 12.46 -3.67 6.87
N ASP A 196 13.15 -3.11 5.88
CA ASP A 196 13.72 -1.76 5.94
C ASP A 196 12.73 -0.76 5.32
N TYR A 197 11.80 -0.26 6.15
CA TYR A 197 10.76 0.69 5.73
C TYR A 197 11.32 2.08 5.34
N ASP A 198 12.49 2.46 5.88
CA ASP A 198 13.16 3.73 5.59
C ASP A 198 13.95 3.71 4.27
N ARG A 199 14.12 2.54 3.66
CA ARG A 199 14.89 2.33 2.44
C ARG A 199 14.31 3.10 1.24
N PRO A 200 15.00 4.10 0.68
CA PRO A 200 14.54 4.74 -0.55
C PRO A 200 14.65 3.76 -1.72
N CYS A 201 13.58 3.61 -2.49
CA CYS A 201 13.52 2.67 -3.61
C CYS A 201 12.74 3.25 -4.81
N LEU A 202 13.02 2.72 -5.99
CA LEU A 202 12.38 3.10 -7.26
C LEU A 202 11.36 2.03 -7.66
N LEU A 203 10.34 2.41 -8.44
CA LEU A 203 9.36 1.43 -8.92
C LEU A 203 10.01 0.35 -9.82
N SER A 204 11.03 0.71 -10.59
CA SER A 204 11.89 -0.20 -11.37
C SER A 204 12.44 -1.37 -10.54
N ASP A 205 12.67 -1.16 -9.25
CA ASP A 205 13.31 -2.15 -8.38
C ASP A 205 12.39 -3.35 -8.10
N VAL A 206 11.07 -3.19 -8.27
CA VAL A 206 10.09 -4.29 -8.24
C VAL A 206 10.39 -5.34 -9.33
N LEU A 207 11.07 -4.94 -10.41
CA LEU A 207 11.46 -5.82 -11.52
C LEU A 207 12.85 -6.45 -11.35
N GLN A 208 13.63 -6.05 -10.34
CA GLN A 208 14.97 -6.55 -10.08
C GLN A 208 15.12 -6.95 -8.60
N PRO A 209 15.01 -8.25 -8.25
CA PRO A 209 15.31 -8.70 -6.89
C PRO A 209 16.72 -8.23 -6.47
N PHE A 210 16.77 -7.34 -5.49
CA PHE A 210 17.94 -6.53 -5.17
C PHE A 210 19.13 -7.36 -4.68
N THR A 211 20.13 -7.60 -5.55
CA THR A 211 21.45 -8.13 -5.14
C THR A 211 22.41 -7.01 -4.72
N ARG A 212 21.95 -6.08 -3.88
CA ARG A 212 22.77 -4.96 -3.35
C ARG A 212 22.73 -4.87 -1.83
N THR A 213 23.16 -5.95 -1.17
CA THR A 213 23.68 -5.86 0.20
C THR A 213 25.05 -5.17 0.17
N GLY A 214 25.15 -3.99 0.79
CA GLY A 214 26.45 -3.38 1.10
C GLY A 214 27.21 -2.77 -0.09
N SER A 215 26.77 -1.62 -0.57
CA SER A 215 27.71 -0.63 -1.12
C SER A 215 27.61 0.63 -0.27
N VAL A 216 28.65 0.89 0.52
CA VAL A 216 28.86 2.20 1.16
C VAL A 216 28.75 3.25 0.06
N ARG A 217 27.79 4.18 0.18
CA ARG A 217 27.90 5.45 -0.56
C ARG A 217 29.08 6.17 0.06
N SER A 218 30.23 6.11 -0.61
CA SER A 218 31.40 6.91 -0.23
C SER A 218 30.95 8.34 -0.01
N SER A 219 31.18 8.83 1.20
CA SER A 219 30.86 10.19 1.58
C SER A 219 31.57 11.15 0.62
N VAL A 220 30.79 11.89 -0.18
CA VAL A 220 31.31 13.08 -0.87
C VAL A 220 31.44 14.18 0.16
N THR A 221 32.41 14.02 1.06
CA THR A 221 32.97 15.13 1.83
C THR A 221 33.73 16.00 0.84
N ALA A 222 33.14 17.12 0.44
CA ALA A 222 33.84 18.11 -0.37
C ALA A 222 35.03 18.68 0.42
N PRO A 223 36.28 18.55 -0.07
CA PRO A 223 37.38 19.31 0.47
C PRO A 223 37.36 20.73 -0.13
N VAL A 224 37.39 21.73 0.74
CA VAL A 224 37.61 23.13 0.35
C VAL A 224 39.11 23.37 0.13
N ALA A 225 39.42 24.29 -0.79
CA ALA A 225 40.70 24.99 -0.99
C ALA A 225 41.78 24.41 -1.94
N THR A 226 42.08 25.26 -2.94
CA THR A 226 43.39 25.61 -3.51
C THR A 226 44.26 24.57 -4.20
N GLY A 227 44.37 24.73 -5.53
CA GLY A 227 45.44 24.15 -6.35
C GLY A 227 45.30 24.55 -7.83
N ARG A 228 45.99 25.60 -8.27
CA ARG A 228 46.13 25.92 -9.71
C ARG A 228 47.03 24.86 -10.38
N VAL A 229 46.57 24.23 -11.44
CA VAL A 229 47.43 23.85 -12.57
C VAL A 229 46.68 24.18 -13.88
N LEU A 230 47.43 24.76 -14.82
CA LEU A 230 46.98 25.21 -16.14
C LEU A 230 47.07 24.05 -17.15
N VAL A 231 46.36 24.13 -18.28
CA VAL A 231 46.87 23.96 -19.67
C VAL A 231 45.73 23.62 -20.66
N GLU A 232 45.57 24.51 -21.64
CA GLU A 232 45.13 24.35 -23.05
C GLU A 232 43.85 23.54 -23.37
N LEU A 233 42.77 24.17 -23.86
CA LEU A 233 42.57 24.80 -25.18
C LEU A 233 42.34 23.79 -26.33
N ALA A 234 41.09 23.74 -26.79
CA ALA A 234 40.75 23.66 -28.21
C ALA A 234 39.41 24.38 -28.40
N GLU A 235 39.41 25.42 -29.23
CA GLU A 235 38.21 26.17 -29.63
C GLU A 235 37.46 25.40 -30.73
N GLU A 236 36.14 25.61 -30.83
CA GLU A 236 35.60 26.10 -32.10
C GLU A 236 34.30 26.88 -31.87
N ALA A 237 34.09 27.95 -32.63
CA ALA A 237 33.03 28.92 -32.43
C ALA A 237 32.32 29.26 -33.75
N ALA A 238 30.99 29.38 -33.67
CA ALA A 238 30.16 30.19 -34.55
C ALA A 238 28.86 30.47 -33.76
N SER A 239 28.60 31.64 -33.17
CA SER A 239 28.47 32.99 -33.76
C SER A 239 27.38 33.07 -34.83
N GLU A 240 26.22 33.62 -34.47
CA GLU A 240 25.63 34.73 -35.24
C GLU A 240 24.73 35.59 -34.35
N SER A 241 24.62 36.87 -34.69
CA SER A 241 24.09 37.94 -33.84
C SER A 241 22.99 38.75 -34.54
N GLY A 242 21.95 39.16 -33.81
CA GLY A 242 20.88 39.99 -34.36
C GLY A 242 20.18 40.87 -33.32
N SER A 243 20.70 42.10 -33.14
CA SER A 243 19.97 43.24 -32.56
C SER A 243 18.86 43.68 -33.57
N VAL A 244 17.79 44.44 -33.27
CA VAL A 244 17.55 45.59 -32.38
C VAL A 244 16.02 45.74 -32.17
N GLY A 245 15.53 46.48 -31.17
CA GLY A 245 14.14 46.98 -31.20
C GLY A 245 13.52 47.39 -29.86
N SER A 246 13.73 48.63 -29.42
CA SER A 246 13.23 49.15 -28.14
C SER A 246 11.80 49.69 -28.20
N SER A 247 10.99 49.47 -27.17
CA SER A 247 10.12 50.52 -26.61
C SER A 247 9.77 50.25 -25.14
N SER A 248 10.24 51.14 -24.28
CA SER A 248 9.99 51.15 -22.84
C SER A 248 8.73 51.93 -22.49
N PHE A 249 8.00 51.50 -21.45
CA PHE A 249 7.48 52.45 -20.46
C PHE A 249 7.68 51.94 -19.04
N LEU A 250 8.10 52.87 -18.18
CA LEU A 250 8.36 52.73 -16.75
C LEU A 250 7.00 52.68 -16.00
N THR A 251 6.87 52.28 -14.73
CA THR A 251 7.67 52.68 -13.56
C THR A 251 7.60 51.68 -12.38
N GLN A 252 8.71 51.59 -11.62
CA GLN A 252 8.84 51.56 -10.13
C GLN A 252 7.77 50.79 -9.29
N SER A 253 8.06 50.03 -8.22
CA SER A 253 9.27 49.77 -7.42
C SER A 253 8.92 48.67 -6.37
N SER A 254 9.81 47.95 -5.68
CA SER A 254 11.29 47.89 -5.61
C SER A 254 11.75 46.47 -5.18
N MET A 255 13.04 46.18 -5.37
CA MET A 255 13.83 45.10 -4.71
C MET A 255 14.65 45.75 -3.54
N PRO A 256 15.42 45.03 -2.66
CA PRO A 256 15.95 43.67 -2.79
C PRO A 256 16.05 42.75 -1.53
N MET A 257 16.31 41.47 -1.80
CA MET A 257 17.21 40.49 -1.14
C MET A 257 17.42 40.38 0.40
N VAL A 258 17.11 39.17 0.89
CA VAL A 258 17.95 38.22 1.68
C VAL A 258 18.62 38.67 3.00
N TYR A 259 18.12 38.10 4.11
CA TYR A 259 18.76 37.27 5.17
C TYR A 259 17.56 36.60 5.91
N GLY A 260 17.57 35.50 6.66
CA GLY A 260 18.61 34.66 7.25
C GLY A 260 18.15 34.22 8.66
N PHE A 261 18.06 32.91 8.93
CA PHE A 261 17.98 32.24 10.25
C PHE A 261 16.66 32.18 11.08
N VAL A 262 16.34 30.94 11.50
CA VAL A 262 15.65 30.42 12.73
C VAL A 262 14.27 30.97 13.17
N GLY A 263 13.34 30.03 13.42
CA GLY A 263 12.15 30.25 14.26
C GLY A 263 11.17 29.08 14.25
N CYS A 264 11.01 28.40 15.39
CA CYS A 264 9.91 27.47 15.63
C CYS A 264 8.58 28.24 15.72
N ASP A 265 7.47 27.75 15.15
CA ASP A 265 6.38 27.17 15.96
C ASP A 265 5.12 26.72 15.20
N THR A 266 4.53 25.68 15.77
CA THR A 266 3.14 25.18 15.67
C THR A 266 2.20 25.71 14.57
N VAL A 267 1.78 24.80 13.68
CA VAL A 267 0.43 24.85 13.08
C VAL A 267 -0.33 23.59 13.48
N LEU A 268 -1.20 23.74 14.50
CA LEU A 268 -2.18 22.73 14.89
C LEU A 268 -3.11 22.42 13.70
N ARG A 269 -3.11 21.17 13.23
CA ARG A 269 -4.24 20.60 12.49
C ARG A 269 -4.75 19.38 13.23
N ALA A 270 -5.88 19.54 13.89
CA ALA A 270 -6.62 18.44 14.47
C ALA A 270 -7.03 17.46 13.36
N HIS A 271 -6.50 16.25 13.42
CA HIS A 271 -7.01 15.11 12.67
C HIS A 271 -8.11 14.44 13.51
N PRO A 272 -9.23 13.99 12.92
CA PRO A 272 -10.20 13.16 13.63
C PRO A 272 -9.60 11.79 13.98
N PRO A 273 -9.99 11.15 15.09
CA PRO A 273 -9.39 9.90 15.55
C PRO A 273 -9.68 8.73 14.58
N PRO A 274 -8.72 7.82 14.34
CA PRO A 274 -8.87 6.67 13.44
C PRO A 274 -9.54 5.46 14.14
N SER A 275 -10.61 5.66 14.91
CA SER A 275 -11.27 4.63 15.73
C SER A 275 -12.68 4.25 15.23
N ALA A 276 -12.79 3.87 13.95
CA ALA A 276 -14.05 3.39 13.35
C ALA A 276 -13.94 2.11 12.49
N LEU A 277 -12.77 1.44 12.46
CA LEU A 277 -12.57 0.19 11.70
C LEU A 277 -12.24 -1.04 12.56
N LEU A 278 -12.14 -0.89 13.88
CA LEU A 278 -11.66 -1.95 14.79
C LEU A 278 -12.78 -2.68 15.56
N PHE A 279 -13.92 -2.97 14.92
CA PHE A 279 -15.04 -3.70 15.56
C PHE A 279 -15.73 -4.72 14.64
N CYS A 280 -15.02 -5.80 14.27
CA CYS A 280 -15.67 -7.01 13.71
C CYS A 280 -14.84 -8.32 13.74
N HIS A 281 -13.75 -8.42 14.53
CA HIS A 281 -12.84 -9.58 14.50
C HIS A 281 -12.66 -10.29 15.86
N LEU A 282 -13.79 -10.63 16.50
CA LEU A 282 -13.82 -11.57 17.63
C LEU A 282 -15.00 -12.56 17.52
N LEU A 283 -14.91 -13.49 16.57
CA LEU A 283 -15.59 -14.79 16.63
C LEU A 283 -14.65 -15.86 16.07
N PRO A 284 -14.66 -17.11 16.59
CA PRO A 284 -13.79 -18.17 16.10
C PRO A 284 -14.05 -18.46 14.62
N VAL A 285 -12.98 -18.78 13.87
CA VAL A 285 -13.03 -19.07 12.43
C VAL A 285 -13.58 -20.47 12.18
N CYS A 286 -14.84 -20.67 12.55
CA CYS A 286 -15.65 -21.77 12.04
C CYS A 286 -16.04 -21.43 10.59
N LYS A 287 -15.88 -22.38 9.66
CA LYS A 287 -16.52 -22.29 8.34
C LYS A 287 -18.04 -22.31 8.52
N LEU A 288 -18.67 -21.13 8.65
CA LEU A 288 -20.11 -21.02 8.46
C LEU A 288 -20.38 -20.94 6.95
N GLU A 289 -20.65 -22.11 6.40
CA GLU A 289 -21.39 -22.25 5.15
C GLU A 289 -22.86 -21.91 5.44
N GLY A 290 -23.28 -20.74 4.97
CA GLY A 290 -24.64 -20.24 5.09
C GLY A 290 -25.40 -20.45 3.80
N THR A 291 -26.67 -20.85 3.88
CA THR A 291 -27.58 -20.82 2.73
C THR A 291 -28.46 -19.59 2.84
N ALA A 292 -28.47 -18.76 1.79
CA ALA A 292 -29.37 -17.63 1.65
C ALA A 292 -30.41 -17.94 0.56
N PHE A 293 -31.69 -17.77 0.88
CA PHE A 293 -32.80 -17.89 -0.05
C PHE A 293 -33.33 -16.48 -0.34
N LEU A 294 -33.22 -16.04 -1.60
CA LEU A 294 -33.62 -14.70 -2.02
C LEU A 294 -34.84 -14.81 -2.93
N HIS A 295 -35.84 -13.97 -2.69
CA HIS A 295 -37.02 -13.82 -3.54
C HIS A 295 -36.87 -12.54 -4.37
N GLN A 296 -36.95 -12.63 -5.69
CA GLN A 296 -36.74 -11.50 -6.60
C GLN A 296 -37.80 -10.39 -6.42
N ASP A 297 -37.38 -9.12 -6.45
CA ASP A 297 -38.25 -7.94 -6.50
C ASP A 297 -38.34 -7.34 -7.93
N GLU A 298 -38.97 -6.17 -8.07
CA GLU A 298 -39.11 -5.47 -9.36
C GLU A 298 -37.78 -5.02 -10.00
N VAL A 299 -36.68 -5.01 -9.23
CA VAL A 299 -35.35 -4.52 -9.63
C VAL A 299 -34.33 -5.67 -9.74
N GLY A 300 -34.54 -6.78 -9.03
CA GLY A 300 -33.71 -7.97 -9.02
C GLY A 300 -33.60 -8.59 -7.63
N TYR A 301 -32.37 -8.81 -7.16
CA TYR A 301 -32.10 -9.47 -5.88
C TYR A 301 -31.44 -8.55 -4.82
N GLY A 302 -31.20 -7.28 -5.13
CA GLY A 302 -30.65 -6.30 -4.19
C GLY A 302 -29.18 -6.51 -3.78
N PHE A 303 -28.33 -7.15 -4.60
CA PHE A 303 -26.89 -7.28 -4.32
C PHE A 303 -26.00 -7.16 -5.56
N VAL A 304 -24.71 -6.89 -5.36
CA VAL A 304 -23.69 -6.81 -6.42
C VAL A 304 -22.52 -7.75 -6.11
N LEU A 305 -22.09 -8.51 -7.12
CA LEU A 305 -20.95 -9.41 -7.04
C LEU A 305 -19.68 -8.79 -7.63
N ARG A 306 -18.53 -9.16 -7.06
CA ARG A 306 -17.17 -8.90 -7.55
C ARG A 306 -16.32 -10.16 -7.42
N GLY A 307 -15.10 -10.12 -7.94
CA GLY A 307 -14.13 -11.22 -7.88
C GLY A 307 -13.99 -11.96 -9.21
N ALA A 308 -12.95 -12.80 -9.28
CA ALA A 308 -12.57 -13.55 -10.48
C ALA A 308 -12.62 -15.07 -10.30
N ALA A 309 -12.25 -15.57 -9.12
CA ALA A 309 -12.40 -16.95 -8.65
C ALA A 309 -11.76 -17.06 -7.25
N PRO A 310 -12.52 -17.06 -6.14
CA PRO A 310 -13.99 -17.01 -6.04
C PRO A 310 -14.60 -15.61 -6.25
N CYS A 311 -15.93 -15.57 -6.41
CA CYS A 311 -16.73 -14.37 -6.34
C CYS A 311 -17.18 -14.05 -4.90
N TYR A 312 -17.43 -12.78 -4.60
CA TYR A 312 -17.92 -12.31 -3.30
C TYR A 312 -18.96 -11.19 -3.44
N VAL A 313 -19.79 -11.06 -2.41
CA VAL A 313 -20.81 -10.01 -2.28
C VAL A 313 -20.14 -8.69 -1.92
N HIS A 314 -20.18 -7.72 -2.83
CA HIS A 314 -19.49 -6.44 -2.68
C HIS A 314 -20.38 -5.35 -2.09
N THR A 315 -21.65 -5.30 -2.49
CA THR A 315 -22.65 -4.38 -1.92
C THR A 315 -23.99 -5.08 -1.81
N ILE A 316 -24.80 -4.65 -0.85
CA ILE A 316 -26.18 -5.09 -0.64
C ILE A 316 -27.03 -3.83 -0.49
N ASP A 317 -28.20 -3.82 -1.11
CA ASP A 317 -29.22 -2.82 -0.85
C ASP A 317 -29.84 -3.09 0.54
N PRO A 318 -29.75 -2.16 1.50
CA PRO A 318 -30.24 -2.38 2.86
C PRO A 318 -31.76 -2.61 2.94
N LEU A 319 -32.53 -2.28 1.90
CA LEU A 319 -33.97 -2.54 1.82
C LEU A 319 -34.33 -3.64 0.82
N GLY A 320 -33.35 -4.24 0.12
CA GLY A 320 -33.56 -5.22 -0.94
C GLY A 320 -33.59 -6.68 -0.46
N PRO A 321 -33.97 -7.63 -1.34
CA PRO A 321 -34.14 -9.05 -1.01
C PRO A 321 -32.92 -9.72 -0.38
N ALA A 322 -31.71 -9.39 -0.83
CA ALA A 322 -30.48 -9.90 -0.25
C ALA A 322 -30.30 -9.52 1.23
N ALA A 323 -30.68 -8.31 1.64
CA ALA A 323 -30.64 -7.90 3.05
C ALA A 323 -31.67 -8.67 3.87
N ALA A 324 -32.90 -8.82 3.34
CA ALA A 324 -33.95 -9.62 3.98
C ALA A 324 -33.57 -11.11 4.13
N ALA A 325 -32.84 -11.66 3.17
CA ALA A 325 -32.29 -13.02 3.20
C ALA A 325 -31.06 -13.19 4.13
N GLY A 326 -30.62 -12.13 4.82
CA GLY A 326 -29.48 -12.18 5.73
C GLY A 326 -28.11 -12.28 5.06
N LEU A 327 -28.02 -12.02 3.75
CA LEU A 327 -26.75 -11.94 3.02
C LEU A 327 -25.90 -10.80 3.60
N LYS A 328 -24.57 -10.97 3.61
CA LYS A 328 -23.64 -9.97 4.16
C LYS A 328 -22.53 -9.63 3.17
N VAL A 329 -22.15 -8.35 3.15
CA VAL A 329 -20.99 -7.86 2.38
C VAL A 329 -19.73 -8.60 2.83
N GLY A 330 -18.90 -9.00 1.87
CA GLY A 330 -17.67 -9.77 2.11
C GLY A 330 -17.86 -11.29 2.13
N GLN A 331 -19.10 -11.82 2.06
CA GLN A 331 -19.31 -13.25 1.90
C GLN A 331 -18.94 -13.73 0.48
N TYR A 332 -18.27 -14.88 0.39
CA TYR A 332 -17.93 -15.55 -0.86
C TYR A 332 -19.09 -16.41 -1.34
N VAL A 333 -19.41 -16.38 -2.63
CA VAL A 333 -20.43 -17.25 -3.23
C VAL A 333 -19.79 -18.54 -3.69
N ILE A 334 -20.29 -19.65 -3.16
CA ILE A 334 -19.81 -21.02 -3.42
C ILE A 334 -20.68 -21.70 -4.47
N SER A 335 -22.00 -21.53 -4.36
CA SER A 335 -22.98 -22.13 -5.27
C SER A 335 -24.17 -21.21 -5.51
N ILE A 336 -24.76 -21.30 -6.71
CA ILE A 336 -26.00 -20.65 -7.11
C ILE A 336 -26.90 -21.72 -7.72
N GLY A 337 -28.13 -21.86 -7.22
CA GLY A 337 -29.09 -22.86 -7.73
C GLY A 337 -28.58 -24.32 -7.64
N GLY A 338 -27.65 -24.62 -6.73
CA GLY A 338 -26.97 -25.91 -6.62
C GLY A 338 -25.75 -26.09 -7.55
N GLN A 339 -25.49 -25.16 -8.48
CA GLN A 339 -24.29 -25.18 -9.32
C GLN A 339 -23.12 -24.50 -8.60
N SER A 340 -21.95 -25.15 -8.50
CA SER A 340 -20.76 -24.54 -7.90
C SER A 340 -20.15 -23.45 -8.81
N VAL A 341 -19.79 -22.31 -8.21
CA VAL A 341 -19.24 -21.13 -8.90
C VAL A 341 -17.87 -20.69 -8.38
N VAL A 342 -17.24 -21.47 -7.49
CA VAL A 342 -15.95 -21.13 -6.83
C VAL A 342 -14.82 -20.79 -7.82
N LYS A 343 -14.79 -21.46 -8.98
CA LYS A 343 -13.76 -21.26 -10.03
C LYS A 343 -14.21 -20.30 -11.15
N GLN A 344 -15.31 -19.55 -10.96
CA GLN A 344 -15.93 -18.69 -11.98
C GLN A 344 -15.82 -17.20 -11.64
N ASP A 345 -15.82 -16.36 -12.68
CA ASP A 345 -15.76 -14.90 -12.55
C ASP A 345 -17.14 -14.26 -12.35
N HIS A 346 -17.16 -13.02 -11.85
CA HIS A 346 -18.41 -12.33 -11.55
C HIS A 346 -19.29 -12.09 -12.78
N ARG A 347 -18.77 -12.21 -14.01
CA ARG A 347 -19.54 -12.09 -15.26
C ARG A 347 -20.26 -13.38 -15.62
N TYR A 348 -19.63 -14.54 -15.40
CA TYR A 348 -20.31 -15.83 -15.48
C TYR A 348 -21.36 -15.94 -14.36
N VAL A 349 -20.96 -15.65 -13.12
CA VAL A 349 -21.86 -15.74 -11.96
C VAL A 349 -23.01 -14.75 -12.04
N GLY A 350 -22.77 -13.52 -12.49
CA GLY A 350 -23.84 -12.53 -12.73
C GLY A 350 -24.83 -12.97 -13.80
N ARG A 351 -24.38 -13.58 -14.90
CA ARG A 351 -25.27 -14.17 -15.92
C ARG A 351 -26.09 -15.33 -15.36
N LEU A 352 -25.49 -16.17 -14.52
CA LEU A 352 -26.19 -17.29 -13.87
C LEU A 352 -27.29 -16.79 -12.92
N VAL A 353 -27.04 -15.73 -12.16
CA VAL A 353 -28.08 -15.05 -11.34
C VAL A 353 -29.20 -14.50 -12.23
N MET A 354 -28.88 -13.83 -13.33
CA MET A 354 -29.87 -13.29 -14.27
C MET A 354 -30.69 -14.34 -15.03
N GLN A 355 -30.26 -15.62 -15.02
CA GLN A 355 -31.02 -16.73 -15.60
C GLN A 355 -32.05 -17.33 -14.63
N HIS A 356 -31.97 -17.01 -13.34
CA HIS A 356 -32.97 -17.40 -12.35
C HIS A 356 -34.09 -16.35 -12.30
N SER A 357 -35.34 -16.81 -12.24
CA SER A 357 -36.53 -15.96 -12.10
C SER A 357 -37.28 -16.33 -10.82
N GLY A 358 -37.54 -15.35 -9.96
CA GLY A 358 -38.19 -15.57 -8.67
C GLY A 358 -37.19 -16.02 -7.61
N ASP A 359 -37.18 -17.30 -7.25
CA ASP A 359 -36.44 -17.80 -6.07
C ASP A 359 -35.00 -18.20 -6.41
N LEU A 360 -34.05 -17.71 -5.62
CA LEU A 360 -32.61 -17.93 -5.79
C LEU A 360 -31.98 -18.47 -4.51
N SER A 361 -31.45 -19.69 -4.56
CA SER A 361 -30.64 -20.26 -3.48
C SER A 361 -29.15 -19.97 -3.71
N LEU A 362 -28.51 -19.33 -2.73
CA LEU A 362 -27.06 -19.10 -2.69
C LEU A 362 -26.45 -19.87 -1.52
N ILE A 363 -25.34 -20.58 -1.78
CA ILE A 363 -24.46 -21.08 -0.72
C ILE A 363 -23.29 -20.09 -0.59
N VAL A 364 -23.07 -19.58 0.61
CA VAL A 364 -22.09 -18.53 0.89
C VAL A 364 -21.21 -18.83 2.09
N MET A 365 -19.99 -18.28 2.10
CA MET A 365 -19.02 -18.48 3.19
C MET A 365 -18.41 -17.16 3.66
N THR A 366 -18.10 -17.07 4.96
CA THR A 366 -17.42 -15.91 5.58
C THR A 366 -15.90 -15.88 5.36
N THR A 367 -15.32 -16.99 4.88
CA THR A 367 -13.90 -17.14 4.54
C THR A 367 -13.76 -17.57 3.08
N PRO A 368 -12.66 -17.23 2.39
CA PRO A 368 -12.45 -17.66 1.01
C PRO A 368 -12.35 -19.20 0.96
N PRO A 369 -13.06 -19.88 0.04
CA PRO A 369 -12.86 -21.30 -0.19
C PRO A 369 -11.39 -21.61 -0.53
N ILE A 370 -10.85 -22.61 0.15
CA ILE A 370 -9.51 -23.13 -0.09
C ILE A 370 -9.45 -23.59 -1.55
N ARG A 371 -8.40 -23.17 -2.27
CA ARG A 371 -8.13 -23.71 -3.61
C ARG A 371 -7.51 -25.09 -3.44
N ASP A 372 -8.33 -26.13 -3.58
CA ASP A 372 -7.80 -27.46 -3.85
C ASP A 372 -7.07 -27.41 -5.21
N CYS A 373 -5.75 -27.64 -5.14
CA CYS A 373 -4.81 -27.60 -6.25
C CYS A 373 -4.98 -28.81 -7.18
#